data_AF-A0A9W6C4M4-F1
#
_entry.id   AF-A0A9W6C4M4-F1
#
_cell.length_a   1.000
_cell.length_b   1.000
_cell.length_c   1.000
_cell.angle_alpha   90.00
_cell.angle_beta   90.00
_cell.angle_gamma   90.00
#
_symmetry.space_group_name_H-M   'P 1'
#
loop_
_entity.id
_entity.type
_entity.pdbx_description
1 polymer ?
#
loop_
_entity_poly.entity_id
_entity_poly.type
_entity_poly.pdbx_seq_one_letter_code
_entity_poly.pdbx_strand_id
1 'polypeptide(L)'
;MLLSDVLRHEIGLTGTHVGCEHGVCGACTVQIDGAPARACLVLAAQAEGMNIRTVEALAAETGRLSVLQQAFRDHHGLQCGFCTSGILMTLDALLAADPDASEGVIRDALSGNLCRCTGYEPIVRAALAARDTDPTALAIVDGDVRLTYEEWYGRISALVSYLDGLGARKGDHVVTLLQNRWENASLHWAAQFAGLIITPVNWRATAEDLSHVLTDSGAQLLIFDDIAADAVAACSEAATVQRLTLRDLQEALARTAPPAQPRADADCISLMLYTSGTTSKPKGVPRRHRTERAAAVAHVAQNLYAYKERTLGVMPLYHTMGVRSLLAHALINGTFVCLPRFSVSTALALIENERITNLYLVPTLYHDMVNNPDFSPDRVRSVRKLGYAGAPMTDGLTAQLDRLFQPDLFVNHYGSSEVYTFSIDQSAARKPGSAGRAGLNQIIRVIRLDAEDVDSLAAPREEGQIIALLQGDEAFEGYWRRPDADRKALRDGWYLTGDTGFFDEEGDLFVTGRVDDMIITGGENVSPVEVESCLSLHRLVDEVAVVGLPDERWGKVVTAFIRRRDPSLTPEMLDEHCKHSGLANFRRPRSYVFVREIPRSPVGKLLRRCLVAGEYEPEKLPTNA
;
A
#
# COMPACT_ATOMS: atom_id res chain seq x y z
N MET A 1 -58.30 14.25 -6.29
CA MET A 1 -57.85 15.62 -6.59
C MET A 1 -57.35 16.23 -5.30
N LEU A 2 -56.07 16.56 -5.22
CA LEU A 2 -55.47 17.10 -4.00
C LEU A 2 -55.88 18.57 -3.84
N LEU A 3 -55.76 19.13 -2.63
CA LEU A 3 -56.04 20.55 -2.37
C LEU A 3 -55.25 21.47 -3.32
N SER A 4 -54.03 21.06 -3.70
CA SER A 4 -53.19 21.74 -4.69
C SER A 4 -53.84 21.85 -6.07
N ASP A 5 -54.58 20.83 -6.48
CA ASP A 5 -55.21 20.78 -7.80
C ASP A 5 -56.44 21.69 -7.82
N VAL A 6 -57.22 21.70 -6.73
CA VAL A 6 -58.38 22.60 -6.55
C VAL A 6 -57.93 24.06 -6.62
N LEU A 7 -56.97 24.46 -5.77
CA LEU A 7 -56.50 25.84 -5.71
C LEU A 7 -55.96 26.36 -7.05
N ARG A 8 -55.32 25.48 -7.83
CA ARG A 8 -54.68 25.83 -9.10
C ARG A 8 -55.65 25.83 -10.28
N HIS A 9 -56.48 24.81 -10.41
CA HIS A 9 -57.28 24.57 -11.61
C HIS A 9 -58.71 25.09 -11.49
N GLU A 10 -59.28 25.05 -10.28
CA GLU A 10 -60.66 25.50 -10.05
C GLU A 10 -60.71 26.98 -9.65
N ILE A 11 -59.80 27.42 -8.77
CA ILE A 11 -59.85 28.77 -8.19
C ILE A 11 -58.96 29.77 -8.96
N GLY A 12 -58.13 29.29 -9.90
CA GLY A 12 -57.31 30.16 -10.77
C GLY A 12 -56.24 30.98 -10.04
N LEU A 13 -55.89 30.62 -8.81
CA LEU A 13 -54.86 31.31 -8.04
C LEU A 13 -53.47 30.89 -8.54
N THR A 14 -52.98 31.61 -9.55
CA THR A 14 -51.62 31.42 -10.10
C THR A 14 -50.75 32.63 -9.79
N GLY A 15 -49.77 32.45 -8.89
CA GLY A 15 -48.80 33.48 -8.52
C GLY A 15 -47.81 32.98 -7.46
N THR A 16 -46.61 33.55 -7.45
CA THR A 16 -45.45 33.18 -6.61
C THR A 16 -45.67 33.28 -5.09
N HIS A 17 -46.76 33.90 -4.64
CA HIS A 17 -47.01 34.14 -3.21
C HIS A 17 -47.61 32.94 -2.47
N VAL A 18 -48.29 32.01 -3.16
CA VAL A 18 -48.81 30.78 -2.52
C VAL A 18 -47.66 29.81 -2.15
N GLY A 19 -46.52 29.89 -2.82
CA GLY A 19 -45.36 29.04 -2.56
C GLY A 19 -44.58 29.38 -1.27
N CYS A 20 -44.70 30.60 -0.76
CA CYS A 20 -43.99 31.04 0.45
C CYS A 20 -44.78 30.71 1.73
N GLU A 21 -46.11 30.82 1.72
CA GLU A 21 -46.97 30.52 2.87
C GLU A 21 -47.05 29.02 3.20
N HIS A 22 -46.72 28.14 2.24
CA HIS A 22 -46.75 26.68 2.40
C HIS A 22 -45.37 26.00 2.25
N GLY A 23 -44.26 26.75 2.30
CA GLY A 23 -42.89 26.19 2.36
C GLY A 23 -42.35 25.55 1.07
N VAL A 24 -42.95 25.86 -0.09
CA VAL A 24 -42.69 25.22 -1.39
C VAL A 24 -41.42 25.76 -2.07
N CYS A 25 -41.09 27.03 -1.84
CA CYS A 25 -39.87 27.65 -2.36
C CYS A 25 -38.72 27.44 -1.36
N GLY A 26 -37.94 26.36 -1.53
CA GLY A 26 -36.83 26.06 -0.63
C GLY A 26 -35.63 27.02 -0.69
N ALA A 27 -35.74 28.11 -1.45
CA ALA A 27 -34.71 29.14 -1.56
C ALA A 27 -34.32 29.79 -0.22
N CYS A 28 -35.23 29.85 0.77
CA CYS A 28 -34.99 30.46 2.07
C CYS A 28 -34.34 29.49 3.09
N THR A 29 -33.77 28.36 2.67
CA THR A 29 -33.23 27.35 3.59
C THR A 29 -31.94 27.82 4.24
N VAL A 30 -31.89 27.73 5.56
CA VAL A 30 -30.72 27.91 6.41
C VAL A 30 -30.57 26.66 7.28
N GLN A 31 -29.45 26.50 7.96
CA GLN A 31 -29.30 25.48 9.00
C GLN A 31 -29.50 26.14 10.37
N ILE A 32 -30.35 25.54 11.21
CA ILE A 32 -30.56 25.92 12.61
C ILE A 32 -30.16 24.71 13.46
N ASP A 33 -29.12 24.88 14.28
CA ASP A 33 -28.50 23.81 15.07
C ASP A 33 -28.16 22.55 14.22
N GLY A 34 -27.71 22.79 12.98
CA GLY A 34 -27.34 21.75 12.02
C GLY A 34 -28.49 21.15 11.21
N ALA A 35 -29.75 21.45 11.54
CA ALA A 35 -30.91 20.97 10.78
C ALA A 35 -31.38 22.00 9.74
N PRO A 36 -31.73 21.58 8.51
CA PRO A 36 -32.24 22.50 7.50
C PRO A 36 -33.64 23.01 7.88
N ALA A 37 -33.80 24.33 7.90
CA ALA A 37 -35.05 25.00 8.23
C ALA A 37 -35.33 26.13 7.24
N ARG A 38 -36.61 26.46 7.05
CA ARG A 38 -37.03 27.61 6.24
C ARG A 38 -36.91 28.87 7.07
N ALA A 39 -35.92 29.73 6.79
CA ALA A 39 -35.74 30.99 7.51
C ALA A 39 -37.01 31.86 7.48
N CYS A 40 -37.76 31.79 6.37
CA CYS A 40 -39.00 32.52 6.20
C CYS A 40 -40.18 32.04 7.09
N LEU A 41 -40.04 30.91 7.78
CA LEU A 41 -41.04 30.35 8.70
C LEU A 41 -40.58 30.36 10.16
N VAL A 42 -39.38 30.85 10.46
CA VAL A 42 -38.82 30.89 11.81
C VAL A 42 -38.89 32.32 12.33
N LEU A 43 -39.62 32.52 13.42
CA LEU A 43 -39.70 33.83 14.07
C LEU A 43 -38.38 34.14 14.78
N ALA A 44 -37.94 35.39 14.75
CA ALA A 44 -36.69 35.79 15.41
C ALA A 44 -36.64 35.39 16.90
N ALA A 45 -37.77 35.49 17.61
CA ALA A 45 -37.88 35.05 19.00
C ALA A 45 -37.72 33.54 19.20
N GLN A 46 -37.97 32.71 18.17
CA GLN A 46 -37.75 31.26 18.22
C GLN A 46 -36.29 30.89 17.97
N ALA A 47 -35.53 31.78 17.32
CA ALA A 47 -34.12 31.56 16.99
C ALA A 47 -33.14 32.06 18.08
N GLU A 48 -33.66 32.68 19.15
CA GLU A 48 -32.84 33.20 20.25
C GLU A 48 -32.01 32.07 20.88
N GLY A 49 -30.68 32.22 20.87
CA GLY A 49 -29.73 31.24 21.42
C GLY A 49 -29.42 30.03 20.52
N MET A 50 -29.99 29.95 19.32
CA MET A 50 -29.69 28.89 18.34
C MET A 50 -28.51 29.26 17.44
N ASN A 51 -27.80 28.27 16.92
CA ASN A 51 -26.77 28.47 15.91
C ASN A 51 -27.39 28.50 14.51
N ILE A 52 -27.36 29.65 13.84
CA ILE A 52 -27.87 29.82 12.47
C ILE A 52 -26.70 29.90 11.50
N ARG A 53 -26.67 28.98 10.53
CA ARG A 53 -25.68 28.94 9.44
C ARG A 53 -26.37 29.21 8.10
N THR A 54 -25.80 30.11 7.31
CA THR A 54 -26.28 30.47 5.96
C THR A 54 -25.32 29.96 4.87
N VAL A 55 -25.68 30.13 3.60
CA VAL A 55 -24.92 29.60 2.46
C VAL A 55 -23.48 30.13 2.41
N GLU A 56 -23.25 31.36 2.89
CA GLU A 56 -21.93 31.99 2.96
C GLU A 56 -21.00 31.27 3.93
N ALA A 57 -21.56 30.66 4.98
CA ALA A 57 -20.82 29.92 6.00
C ALA A 57 -20.56 28.46 5.61
N LEU A 58 -20.93 28.03 4.40
CA LEU A 58 -20.57 26.71 3.88
C LEU A 58 -19.06 26.59 3.64
N ALA A 59 -18.41 27.69 3.24
CA ALA A 59 -16.97 27.74 3.11
C ALA A 59 -16.30 28.00 4.47
N ALA A 60 -15.22 27.27 4.77
CA ALA A 60 -14.46 27.45 6.01
C ALA A 60 -13.66 28.77 6.03
N GLU A 61 -13.29 29.31 4.87
CA GLU A 61 -12.48 30.51 4.73
C GLU A 61 -13.10 31.50 3.73
N THR A 62 -13.02 32.79 4.06
CA THR A 62 -13.46 33.88 3.18
C THR A 62 -12.71 33.83 1.84
N GLY A 63 -13.45 33.79 0.74
CA GLY A 63 -12.88 33.78 -0.62
C GLY A 63 -12.64 32.39 -1.22
N ARG A 64 -12.99 31.32 -0.51
CA ARG A 64 -13.00 29.95 -1.05
C ARG A 64 -14.43 29.41 -1.12
N LEU A 65 -14.66 28.46 -2.03
CA LEU A 65 -15.91 27.69 -2.08
C LEU A 65 -15.75 26.42 -1.24
N SER A 66 -16.83 25.99 -0.57
CA SER A 66 -16.90 24.66 0.05
C SER A 66 -16.81 23.55 -1.00
N VAL A 67 -16.57 22.29 -0.59
CA VAL A 67 -16.58 21.13 -1.50
C VAL A 67 -17.87 21.08 -2.33
N LEU A 68 -19.01 21.23 -1.66
CA LEU A 68 -20.31 21.21 -2.31
C LEU A 68 -20.50 22.40 -3.25
N GLN A 69 -20.11 23.61 -2.83
CA GLN A 69 -20.19 24.80 -3.68
C GLN A 69 -19.26 24.70 -4.91
N GLN A 70 -18.08 24.10 -4.73
CA GLN A 70 -17.10 23.86 -5.77
C GLN A 70 -17.64 22.83 -6.78
N ALA A 71 -18.18 21.71 -6.30
CA ALA A 71 -18.80 20.70 -7.16
C ALA A 71 -19.99 21.28 -7.94
N PHE A 72 -20.79 22.16 -7.33
CA PHE A 72 -21.86 22.88 -8.03
C PHE A 72 -21.32 23.77 -9.14
N ARG A 73 -20.20 24.46 -8.92
CA ARG A 73 -19.54 25.25 -9.95
C ARG A 73 -19.05 24.37 -11.10
N ASP A 74 -18.37 23.28 -10.78
CA ASP A 74 -17.66 22.43 -11.76
C ASP A 74 -18.62 21.59 -12.60
N HIS A 75 -19.75 21.18 -12.03
CA HIS A 75 -20.79 20.42 -12.73
C HIS A 75 -21.91 21.28 -13.31
N HIS A 76 -21.77 22.62 -13.30
CA HIS A 76 -22.83 23.54 -13.73
C HIS A 76 -24.17 23.33 -12.98
N GLY A 77 -24.09 22.96 -11.70
CA GLY A 77 -25.24 22.82 -10.79
C GLY A 77 -25.78 24.15 -10.25
N LEU A 78 -25.11 25.28 -10.53
CA LEU A 78 -25.55 26.62 -10.14
C LEU A 78 -26.77 27.05 -10.98
N GLN A 79 -27.83 27.51 -10.31
CA GLN A 79 -29.06 28.00 -10.95
C GLN A 79 -29.18 29.52 -10.79
N CYS A 80 -30.21 30.00 -10.09
CA CYS A 80 -30.31 31.38 -9.63
C CYS A 80 -29.76 31.51 -8.20
N GLY A 81 -29.35 32.71 -7.79
CA GLY A 81 -28.85 33.00 -6.45
C GLY A 81 -29.86 32.77 -5.31
N PHE A 82 -31.12 32.46 -5.64
CA PHE A 82 -32.17 32.15 -4.68
C PHE A 82 -32.26 30.63 -4.42
N CYS A 83 -32.58 29.83 -5.44
CA CYS A 83 -32.76 28.38 -5.28
C CYS A 83 -31.45 27.64 -4.96
N THR A 84 -30.33 28.09 -5.53
CA THR A 84 -29.02 27.44 -5.35
C THR A 84 -28.62 27.43 -3.89
N SER A 85 -28.81 28.54 -3.17
CA SER A 85 -28.47 28.65 -1.75
C SER A 85 -29.26 27.65 -0.91
N GLY A 86 -30.56 27.56 -1.14
CA GLY A 86 -31.41 26.62 -0.41
C GLY A 86 -31.08 25.15 -0.69
N ILE A 87 -30.77 24.83 -1.94
CA ILE A 87 -30.32 23.51 -2.37
C ILE A 87 -28.99 23.13 -1.71
N LEU A 88 -28.01 24.04 -1.73
CA LEU A 88 -26.72 23.84 -1.09
C LEU A 88 -26.87 23.60 0.41
N MET A 89 -27.67 24.40 1.12
CA MET A 89 -27.90 24.22 2.56
C MET A 89 -28.58 22.89 2.90
N THR A 90 -29.50 22.44 2.04
CA THR A 90 -30.19 21.14 2.20
C THR A 90 -29.22 19.98 2.00
N LEU A 91 -28.44 20.03 0.93
CA LEU A 91 -27.48 18.99 0.60
C LEU A 91 -26.30 18.95 1.56
N ASP A 92 -25.83 20.09 2.05
CA ASP A 92 -24.78 20.15 3.08
C ASP A 92 -25.23 19.44 4.36
N ALA A 93 -26.46 19.72 4.82
CA ALA A 93 -27.02 19.04 5.98
C ALA A 93 -27.22 17.53 5.72
N LEU A 94 -27.71 17.16 4.52
CA LEU A 94 -27.87 15.76 4.13
C LEU A 94 -26.54 15.02 4.16
N LEU A 95 -25.52 15.53 3.46
CA LEU A 95 -24.23 14.87 3.32
C LEU A 95 -23.44 14.86 4.63
N ALA A 96 -23.68 15.82 5.52
CA ALA A 96 -23.15 15.79 6.89
C ALA A 96 -23.78 14.67 7.74
N ALA A 97 -25.08 14.41 7.56
CA ALA A 97 -25.82 13.38 8.30
C ALA A 97 -25.67 11.97 7.70
N ASP A 98 -25.59 11.88 6.38
CA ASP A 98 -25.45 10.66 5.59
C ASP A 98 -24.39 10.86 4.49
N PRO A 99 -23.10 10.67 4.83
CA PRO A 99 -22.00 10.83 3.89
C PRO A 99 -22.01 9.84 2.71
N ASP A 100 -22.81 8.79 2.78
CA ASP A 100 -22.93 7.75 1.75
C ASP A 100 -24.29 7.83 1.02
N ALA A 101 -25.01 8.96 1.16
CA ALA A 101 -26.34 9.14 0.60
C ALA A 101 -26.40 8.69 -0.87
N SER A 102 -27.31 7.76 -1.14
CA SER A 102 -27.54 7.26 -2.50
C SER A 102 -28.11 8.37 -3.39
N GLU A 103 -28.01 8.21 -4.70
CA GLU A 103 -28.63 9.14 -5.66
C GLU A 103 -30.14 9.30 -5.39
N GLY A 104 -30.83 8.22 -5.01
CA GLY A 104 -32.25 8.26 -4.64
C GLY A 104 -32.51 9.15 -3.44
N VAL A 105 -31.73 9.00 -2.37
CA VAL A 105 -31.83 9.83 -1.15
C VAL A 105 -31.54 11.30 -1.45
N ILE A 106 -30.52 11.58 -2.28
CA ILE A 106 -30.19 12.94 -2.73
C ILE A 106 -31.37 13.53 -3.51
N ARG A 107 -31.96 12.78 -4.45
CA ARG A 107 -33.13 13.24 -5.23
C ARG A 107 -34.34 13.51 -4.33
N ASP A 108 -34.57 12.66 -3.33
CA ASP A 108 -35.66 12.83 -2.36
C ASP A 108 -35.45 14.10 -1.52
N ALA A 109 -34.23 14.35 -1.03
CA ALA A 109 -33.91 15.60 -0.31
C ALA A 109 -34.09 16.85 -1.19
N LEU A 110 -33.73 16.75 -2.47
CA LEU A 110 -33.90 17.83 -3.44
C LEU A 110 -35.36 18.10 -3.81
N SER A 111 -36.26 17.14 -3.62
CA SER A 111 -37.70 17.33 -3.88
C SER A 111 -38.31 18.46 -3.04
N GLY A 112 -37.72 18.74 -1.86
CA GLY A 112 -38.07 19.88 -1.02
C GLY A 112 -37.67 21.24 -1.60
N ASN A 113 -36.83 21.30 -2.63
CA ASN A 113 -36.37 22.54 -3.25
C ASN A 113 -36.86 22.61 -4.69
N LEU A 114 -38.10 23.07 -4.89
CA LEU A 114 -38.69 23.21 -6.23
C LEU A 114 -38.06 24.37 -7.02
N CYS A 115 -37.28 24.03 -8.05
CA CYS A 115 -36.79 24.98 -9.04
C CYS A 115 -37.37 24.65 -10.41
N ARG A 116 -37.96 25.64 -11.08
CA ARG A 116 -38.52 25.51 -12.44
C ARG A 116 -37.57 25.99 -13.53
N CYS A 117 -36.40 26.50 -13.15
CA CYS A 117 -35.53 27.26 -14.06
C CYS A 117 -34.52 26.39 -14.81
N THR A 118 -34.15 25.21 -14.30
CA THR A 118 -33.21 24.25 -14.95
C THR A 118 -33.44 22.82 -14.42
N GLY A 119 -32.85 21.81 -15.09
CA GLY A 119 -32.95 20.40 -14.69
C GLY A 119 -32.09 20.05 -13.46
N TYR A 120 -32.50 19.02 -12.70
CA TYR A 120 -31.82 18.56 -11.48
C TYR A 120 -30.58 17.69 -11.72
N GLU A 121 -30.34 17.25 -12.96
CA GLU A 121 -29.25 16.32 -13.27
C GLU A 121 -27.84 16.88 -12.94
N PRO A 122 -27.49 18.13 -13.30
CA PRO A 122 -26.21 18.74 -12.89
C PRO A 122 -26.06 18.88 -11.36
N ILE A 123 -27.17 19.11 -10.66
CA ILE A 123 -27.23 19.30 -9.21
C ILE A 123 -26.97 17.98 -8.48
N VAL A 124 -27.62 16.91 -8.95
CA VAL A 124 -27.42 15.55 -8.43
C VAL A 124 -25.98 15.11 -8.67
N ARG A 125 -25.42 15.35 -9.87
CA ARG A 125 -24.00 15.07 -10.15
C ARG A 125 -23.06 15.85 -9.24
N ALA A 126 -23.33 17.14 -9.01
CA ALA A 126 -22.55 17.96 -8.10
C ALA A 126 -22.63 17.43 -6.65
N ALA A 127 -23.80 17.01 -6.19
CA ALA A 127 -23.99 16.43 -4.86
C ALA A 127 -23.23 15.10 -4.72
N LEU A 128 -23.31 14.22 -5.71
CA LEU A 128 -22.57 12.96 -5.75
C LEU A 128 -21.04 13.21 -5.78
N ALA A 129 -20.57 14.14 -6.61
CA ALA A 129 -19.15 14.50 -6.66
C ALA A 129 -18.65 15.11 -5.34
N ALA A 130 -19.47 15.93 -4.69
CA ALA A 130 -19.15 16.50 -3.38
C ALA A 130 -19.14 15.43 -2.28
N ARG A 131 -20.09 14.50 -2.29
CA ARG A 131 -20.12 13.32 -1.42
C ARG A 131 -18.84 12.50 -1.56
N ASP A 132 -18.40 12.28 -2.79
CA ASP A 132 -17.23 11.47 -3.11
C ASP A 132 -15.90 12.18 -2.82
N THR A 133 -15.93 13.46 -2.41
CA THR A 133 -14.75 14.27 -2.08
C THR A 133 -14.79 14.67 -0.60
N ASP A 134 -13.98 14.05 0.26
CA ASP A 134 -13.88 14.45 1.67
C ASP A 134 -12.47 14.92 2.02
N PRO A 135 -12.16 16.22 1.82
CA PRO A 135 -10.86 16.79 2.12
C PRO A 135 -10.58 16.89 3.63
N THR A 136 -11.62 16.72 4.46
CA THR A 136 -11.52 16.69 5.93
C THR A 136 -11.24 15.29 6.48
N ALA A 137 -11.24 14.26 5.64
CA ALA A 137 -10.83 12.91 6.03
C ALA A 137 -9.37 12.91 6.49
N LEU A 138 -9.10 12.10 7.52
CA LEU A 138 -7.76 11.97 8.06
C LEU A 138 -6.86 11.20 7.09
N ALA A 139 -5.84 11.86 6.56
CA ALA A 139 -4.93 11.28 5.58
C ALA A 139 -3.74 10.57 6.22
N ILE A 140 -3.13 11.21 7.22
CA ILE A 140 -1.87 10.76 7.81
C ILE A 140 -1.84 10.96 9.32
N VAL A 141 -1.27 9.99 10.02
CA VAL A 141 -1.03 10.01 11.47
C VAL A 141 0.40 9.61 11.75
N ASP A 142 1.14 10.41 12.53
CA ASP A 142 2.49 10.11 13.01
C ASP A 142 2.70 10.71 14.41
N GLY A 143 2.48 9.89 15.44
CA GLY A 143 2.42 10.35 16.83
C GLY A 143 1.30 11.39 17.02
N ASP A 144 1.66 12.58 17.49
CA ASP A 144 0.71 13.69 17.69
C ASP A 144 0.31 14.39 16.39
N VAL A 145 1.03 14.15 15.28
CA VAL A 145 0.70 14.72 13.98
C VAL A 145 -0.51 13.98 13.42
N ARG A 146 -1.61 14.71 13.21
CA ARG A 146 -2.84 14.21 12.58
C ARG A 146 -3.24 15.24 11.53
N LEU A 147 -3.13 14.88 10.25
CA LEU A 147 -3.45 15.78 9.15
C LEU A 147 -4.57 15.20 8.29
N THR A 148 -5.57 16.02 8.05
CA THR A 148 -6.56 15.79 7.00
C THR A 148 -5.94 15.89 5.61
N TYR A 149 -6.64 15.45 4.56
CA TYR A 149 -6.15 15.61 3.18
C TYR A 149 -5.94 17.08 2.81
N GLU A 150 -6.81 17.99 3.27
CA GLU A 150 -6.66 19.43 3.06
C GLU A 150 -5.39 19.99 3.73
N GLU A 151 -5.21 19.70 5.02
CA GLU A 151 -4.06 20.17 5.77
C GLU A 151 -2.76 19.59 5.20
N TRP A 152 -2.77 18.29 4.91
CA TRP A 152 -1.60 17.61 4.35
C TRP A 152 -1.24 18.13 2.97
N TYR A 153 -2.23 18.39 2.11
CA TYR A 153 -2.02 19.03 0.82
C TYR A 153 -1.43 20.44 0.95
N GLY A 154 -1.82 21.20 1.97
CA GLY A 154 -1.16 22.46 2.32
C GLY A 154 0.32 22.29 2.63
N ARG A 155 0.68 21.28 3.44
CA ARG A 155 2.08 20.93 3.75
C ARG A 155 2.86 20.52 2.49
N ILE A 156 2.27 19.66 1.66
CA ILE A 156 2.85 19.23 0.38
C ILE A 156 3.09 20.44 -0.53
N SER A 157 2.14 21.37 -0.61
CA SER A 157 2.27 22.57 -1.43
C SER A 157 3.41 23.48 -0.98
N ALA A 158 3.59 23.62 0.34
CA ALA A 158 4.72 24.33 0.92
C ALA A 158 6.06 23.67 0.56
N LEU A 159 6.12 22.34 0.60
CA LEU A 159 7.31 21.59 0.22
C LEU A 159 7.61 21.69 -1.29
N VAL A 160 6.61 21.66 -2.17
CA VAL A 160 6.81 21.87 -3.62
C VAL A 160 7.45 23.24 -3.88
N SER A 161 6.91 24.30 -3.27
CA SER A 161 7.46 25.66 -3.39
C SER A 161 8.89 25.77 -2.84
N TYR A 162 9.17 25.07 -1.74
CA TYR A 162 10.52 25.00 -1.18
C TYR A 162 11.52 24.34 -2.14
N LEU A 163 11.16 23.18 -2.72
CA LEU A 163 12.00 22.48 -3.70
C LEU A 163 12.23 23.32 -4.96
N ASP A 164 11.24 24.10 -5.40
CA ASP A 164 11.40 25.05 -6.51
C ASP A 164 12.44 26.13 -6.19
N GLY A 165 12.44 26.64 -4.97
CA GLY A 165 13.42 27.60 -4.46
C GLY A 165 14.84 27.05 -4.39
N LEU A 166 15.00 25.74 -4.24
CA LEU A 166 16.30 25.06 -4.34
C LEU A 166 16.75 24.83 -5.78
N GLY A 167 15.88 25.11 -6.76
CA GLY A 167 16.19 24.96 -8.17
C GLY A 167 15.86 23.58 -8.74
N ALA A 168 15.15 22.72 -8.01
CA ALA A 168 14.71 21.42 -8.51
C ALA A 168 13.83 21.58 -9.76
N ARG A 169 13.97 20.67 -10.71
CA ARG A 169 13.26 20.68 -12.01
C ARG A 169 12.63 19.32 -12.30
N LYS A 170 11.55 19.34 -13.09
CA LYS A 170 10.89 18.12 -13.60
C LYS A 170 11.93 17.17 -14.21
N GLY A 171 11.96 15.92 -13.76
CA GLY A 171 12.90 14.89 -14.17
C GLY A 171 14.14 14.76 -13.29
N ASP A 172 14.39 15.68 -12.35
CA ASP A 172 15.49 15.55 -11.40
C ASP A 172 15.22 14.41 -10.42
N HIS A 173 16.28 13.70 -10.05
CA HIS A 173 16.26 12.65 -9.04
C HIS A 173 16.46 13.23 -7.64
N VAL A 174 15.58 12.83 -6.73
CA VAL A 174 15.67 13.12 -5.29
C VAL A 174 15.93 11.80 -4.57
N VAL A 175 17.17 11.58 -4.17
CA VAL A 175 17.56 10.39 -3.38
C VAL A 175 17.19 10.62 -1.93
N THR A 176 16.54 9.63 -1.30
CA THR A 176 16.10 9.76 0.10
C THR A 176 16.57 8.62 0.98
N LEU A 177 16.96 8.92 2.21
CA LEU A 177 17.26 7.97 3.30
C LEU A 177 16.42 8.32 4.50
N LEU A 178 15.10 8.13 4.36
CA LEU A 178 14.11 8.53 5.35
C LEU A 178 13.36 7.32 5.90
N GLN A 179 13.02 7.36 7.18
CA GLN A 179 12.14 6.38 7.80
C GLN A 179 10.68 6.56 7.34
N ASN A 180 9.80 5.63 7.75
CA ASN A 180 8.36 5.70 7.46
C ASN A 180 7.66 6.73 8.35
N ARG A 181 7.91 8.01 8.07
CA ARG A 181 7.42 9.18 8.81
C ARG A 181 6.53 10.04 7.91
N TRP A 182 5.74 10.91 8.50
CA TRP A 182 4.83 11.76 7.71
C TRP A 182 5.58 12.69 6.76
N GLU A 183 6.80 13.13 7.08
CA GLU A 183 7.61 13.97 6.20
C GLU A 183 8.05 13.21 4.94
N ASN A 184 8.37 11.92 5.04
CA ASN A 184 8.74 11.08 3.89
C ASN A 184 7.53 10.85 2.97
N ALA A 185 6.37 10.57 3.56
CA ALA A 185 5.12 10.46 2.79
C ALA A 185 4.77 11.79 2.10
N SER A 186 4.97 12.93 2.78
CA SER A 186 4.77 14.27 2.21
C SER A 186 5.73 14.55 1.07
N LEU A 187 7.01 14.19 1.22
CA LEU A 187 8.03 14.33 0.20
C LEU A 187 7.73 13.48 -1.04
N HIS A 188 7.22 12.26 -0.86
CA HIS A 188 6.77 11.44 -1.97
C HIS A 188 5.74 12.17 -2.83
N TRP A 189 4.69 12.73 -2.22
CA TRP A 189 3.66 13.50 -2.93
C TRP A 189 4.18 14.81 -3.50
N ALA A 190 5.01 15.56 -2.78
CA ALA A 190 5.62 16.78 -3.28
C ALA A 190 6.45 16.51 -4.55
N ALA A 191 7.20 15.39 -4.58
CA ALA A 191 7.91 14.94 -5.77
C ALA A 191 6.94 14.66 -6.94
N GLN A 192 5.78 14.02 -6.68
CA GLN A 192 4.76 13.77 -7.71
C GLN A 192 4.21 15.07 -8.31
N PHE A 193 3.86 16.06 -7.48
CA PHE A 193 3.39 17.37 -7.95
C PHE A 193 4.50 18.13 -8.70
N ALA A 194 5.74 18.03 -8.22
CA ALA A 194 6.88 18.70 -8.83
C ALA A 194 7.37 18.04 -10.13
N GLY A 195 6.99 16.79 -10.39
CA GLY A 195 7.52 15.96 -11.46
C GLY A 195 8.96 15.53 -11.22
N LEU A 196 9.36 15.39 -9.95
CA LEU A 196 10.65 14.87 -9.53
C LEU A 196 10.60 13.35 -9.43
N ILE A 197 11.71 12.69 -9.76
CA ILE A 197 11.84 11.24 -9.63
C ILE A 197 12.31 10.94 -8.21
N ILE A 198 11.41 10.44 -7.35
CA ILE A 198 11.82 10.04 -6.00
C ILE A 198 12.58 8.71 -6.06
N THR A 199 13.76 8.66 -5.45
CA THR A 199 14.65 7.49 -5.42
C THR A 199 14.92 7.11 -3.96
N PRO A 200 13.97 6.46 -3.28
CA PRO A 200 14.12 6.13 -1.87
C PRO A 200 15.07 4.94 -1.68
N VAL A 201 15.98 5.08 -0.73
CA VAL A 201 17.00 4.10 -0.36
C VAL A 201 16.77 3.72 1.10
N ASN A 202 17.16 2.49 1.45
CA ASN A 202 17.13 2.05 2.84
C ASN A 202 17.96 3.02 3.70
N TRP A 203 17.37 3.56 4.75
CA TRP A 203 18.06 4.47 5.68
C TRP A 203 19.19 3.80 6.48
N ARG A 204 19.33 2.47 6.40
CA ARG A 204 20.48 1.69 6.88
C ARG A 204 21.51 1.37 5.79
N ALA A 205 21.39 1.97 4.60
CA ALA A 205 22.32 1.75 3.51
C ALA A 205 23.74 2.17 3.91
N THR A 206 24.73 1.46 3.37
CA THR A 206 26.13 1.82 3.58
C THR A 206 26.51 3.04 2.74
N ALA A 207 27.64 3.66 3.05
CA ALA A 207 28.20 4.73 2.22
C ALA A 207 28.48 4.26 0.78
N GLU A 208 28.86 2.99 0.58
CA GLU A 208 29.08 2.40 -0.75
C GLU A 208 27.76 2.25 -1.52
N ASP A 209 26.72 1.74 -0.88
CA ASP A 209 25.38 1.63 -1.49
C ASP A 209 24.88 3.02 -1.91
N LEU A 210 25.07 4.03 -1.05
CA LEU A 210 24.69 5.41 -1.32
C LEU A 210 25.49 6.01 -2.48
N SER A 211 26.82 5.84 -2.49
CA SER A 211 27.70 6.30 -3.57
C SER A 211 27.24 5.75 -4.92
N HIS A 212 26.94 4.45 -4.98
CA HIS A 212 26.42 3.81 -6.19
C HIS A 212 25.11 4.45 -6.65
N VAL A 213 24.13 4.61 -5.74
CA VAL A 213 22.82 5.18 -6.08
C VAL A 213 22.92 6.64 -6.54
N LEU A 214 23.69 7.48 -5.85
CA LEU A 214 23.87 8.89 -6.21
C LEU A 214 24.49 9.02 -7.61
N THR A 215 25.51 8.22 -7.89
CA THR A 215 26.21 8.22 -9.18
C THR A 215 25.33 7.71 -10.32
N ASP A 216 24.66 6.57 -10.11
CA ASP A 216 23.89 5.91 -11.16
C ASP A 216 22.61 6.68 -11.52
N SER A 217 21.92 7.20 -10.50
CA SER A 217 20.73 8.05 -10.69
C SER A 217 21.07 9.44 -11.23
N GLY A 218 22.26 9.96 -10.92
CA GLY A 218 22.62 11.35 -11.23
C GLY A 218 21.82 12.35 -10.38
N ALA A 219 21.58 12.02 -9.12
CA ALA A 219 20.75 12.80 -8.21
C ALA A 219 21.20 14.26 -8.04
N GLN A 220 20.23 15.17 -7.99
CA GLN A 220 20.42 16.59 -7.74
C GLN A 220 20.21 16.92 -6.26
N LEU A 221 19.37 16.14 -5.59
CA LEU A 221 19.03 16.32 -4.19
C LEU A 221 19.20 15.02 -3.41
N LEU A 222 19.75 15.14 -2.20
CA LEU A 222 19.86 14.09 -1.20
C LEU A 222 19.16 14.53 0.08
N ILE A 223 18.13 13.80 0.51
CA ILE A 223 17.36 14.10 1.72
C ILE A 223 17.48 12.93 2.69
N PHE A 224 17.95 13.17 3.91
CA PHE A 224 18.28 12.08 4.82
C PHE A 224 17.88 12.36 6.28
N ASP A 225 17.58 11.28 6.98
CA ASP A 225 17.29 11.25 8.41
C ASP A 225 18.60 11.27 9.21
N ASP A 226 18.55 11.71 10.48
CA ASP A 226 19.72 11.81 11.35
C ASP A 226 20.42 10.45 11.52
N ILE A 227 19.65 9.36 11.50
CA ILE A 227 20.19 7.99 11.59
C ILE A 227 21.07 7.60 10.40
N ALA A 228 20.94 8.28 9.26
CA ALA A 228 21.74 8.06 8.07
C ALA A 228 22.91 9.05 7.95
N ALA A 229 23.05 10.00 8.89
CA ALA A 229 24.04 11.08 8.81
C ALA A 229 25.49 10.58 8.68
N ASP A 230 25.86 9.52 9.43
CA ASP A 230 27.20 8.94 9.38
C ASP A 230 27.52 8.32 8.01
N ALA A 231 26.57 7.57 7.43
CA ALA A 231 26.72 7.00 6.10
C ALA A 231 26.82 8.08 5.01
N VAL A 232 26.03 9.15 5.14
CA VAL A 232 26.08 10.31 4.25
C VAL A 232 27.42 11.05 4.38
N ALA A 233 27.92 11.25 5.60
CA ALA A 233 29.21 11.91 5.83
C ALA A 233 30.40 11.10 5.29
N ALA A 234 30.29 9.77 5.33
CA ALA A 234 31.31 8.86 4.79
C ALA A 234 31.23 8.69 3.26
N CYS A 235 30.18 9.17 2.59
CA CYS A 235 29.98 9.06 1.15
C CYS A 235 30.52 10.30 0.43
N SER A 236 31.61 10.17 -0.33
CA SER A 236 32.24 11.31 -1.03
C SER A 236 31.32 12.01 -2.04
N GLU A 237 30.48 11.24 -2.73
CA GLU A 237 29.55 11.69 -3.75
C GLU A 237 28.43 12.53 -3.14
N ALA A 238 28.08 12.31 -1.86
CA ALA A 238 27.09 13.12 -1.16
C ALA A 238 27.54 14.59 -1.02
N ALA A 239 28.85 14.88 -1.09
CA ALA A 239 29.36 16.25 -1.10
C ALA A 239 29.11 16.98 -2.43
N THR A 240 28.83 16.25 -3.52
CA THR A 240 28.58 16.82 -4.85
C THR A 240 27.09 17.08 -5.13
N VAL A 241 26.22 16.66 -4.22
CA VAL A 241 24.76 16.75 -4.34
C VAL A 241 24.25 17.74 -3.29
N GLN A 242 23.18 18.48 -3.59
CA GLN A 242 22.59 19.36 -2.60
C GLN A 242 21.88 18.54 -1.52
N ARG A 243 22.33 18.71 -0.28
CA ARG A 243 21.90 17.91 0.88
C ARG A 243 20.88 18.65 1.73
N LEU A 244 19.83 17.94 2.14
CA LEU A 244 18.83 18.40 3.10
C LEU A 244 18.71 17.36 4.22
N THR A 245 18.67 17.85 5.45
CA THR A 245 18.37 17.04 6.62
C THR A 245 16.86 16.89 6.80
N LEU A 246 16.46 15.97 7.68
CA LEU A 246 15.08 15.87 8.13
C LEU A 246 14.55 17.19 8.73
N ARG A 247 15.39 17.96 9.42
CA ARG A 247 15.01 19.27 9.96
C ARG A 247 14.66 20.26 8.86
N ASP A 248 15.48 20.34 7.81
CA ASP A 248 15.22 21.21 6.67
C ASP A 248 13.87 20.89 6.02
N LEU A 249 13.54 19.58 5.94
CA LEU A 249 12.26 19.10 5.43
C LEU A 249 11.09 19.52 6.33
N GLN A 250 11.22 19.41 7.64
CA GLN A 250 10.21 19.85 8.62
C GLN A 250 9.98 21.37 8.55
N GLU A 251 11.06 22.15 8.46
CA GLU A 251 10.98 23.59 8.30
C GLU A 251 10.30 24.00 6.99
N ALA A 252 10.53 23.25 5.91
CA ALA A 252 9.84 23.46 4.63
C ALA A 252 8.33 23.15 4.73
N LEU A 253 7.97 22.02 5.34
CA LEU A 253 6.58 21.60 5.53
C LEU A 253 5.81 22.54 6.47
N ALA A 254 6.49 23.23 7.38
CA ALA A 254 5.88 24.20 8.28
C ALA A 254 5.47 25.52 7.60
N ARG A 255 5.97 25.80 6.38
CA ARG A 255 5.69 27.05 5.64
C ARG A 255 4.27 27.06 5.07
N THR A 256 3.87 28.24 4.60
CA THR A 256 2.65 28.43 3.79
C THR A 256 3.05 28.74 2.35
N ALA A 257 2.38 28.12 1.40
CA ALA A 257 2.54 28.40 -0.02
C ALA A 257 1.18 28.28 -0.74
N PRO A 258 1.03 28.87 -1.93
CA PRO A 258 -0.12 28.61 -2.78
C PRO A 258 -0.27 27.11 -3.10
N PRO A 259 -1.50 26.63 -3.35
CA PRO A 259 -1.75 25.22 -3.72
C PRO A 259 -0.91 24.76 -4.91
N ALA A 260 -0.18 23.65 -4.75
CA ALA A 260 0.68 23.10 -5.80
C ALA A 260 -0.15 22.56 -6.98
N GLN A 261 0.30 22.85 -8.20
CA GLN A 261 -0.29 22.25 -9.41
C GLN A 261 0.59 21.10 -9.91
N PRO A 262 0.00 19.98 -10.38
CA PRO A 262 0.79 18.88 -10.90
C PRO A 262 1.51 19.28 -12.19
N ARG A 263 2.82 19.05 -12.23
CA ARG A 263 3.70 19.31 -13.39
C ARG A 263 4.10 18.06 -14.17
N ALA A 264 3.92 16.89 -13.55
CA ALA A 264 4.14 15.60 -14.19
C ALA A 264 2.94 15.20 -15.05
N ASP A 265 3.22 14.54 -16.18
CA ASP A 265 2.23 13.83 -16.97
C ASP A 265 2.34 12.32 -16.68
N ALA A 266 1.43 11.54 -17.26
CA ALA A 266 1.34 10.10 -17.03
C ALA A 266 2.59 9.32 -17.49
N ASP A 267 3.34 9.85 -18.44
CA ASP A 267 4.54 9.24 -18.99
C ASP A 267 5.81 9.63 -18.23
N CYS A 268 5.76 10.61 -17.33
CA CYS A 268 6.91 10.94 -16.49
C CYS A 268 7.28 9.78 -15.56
N ILE A 269 8.58 9.64 -15.26
CA ILE A 269 9.04 8.72 -14.22
C ILE A 269 8.66 9.35 -12.86
N SER A 270 7.96 8.59 -12.03
CA SER A 270 7.53 9.02 -10.69
C SER A 270 8.48 8.53 -9.59
N LEU A 271 9.00 7.32 -9.76
CA LEU A 271 9.69 6.56 -8.73
C LEU A 271 10.81 5.74 -9.38
N MET A 272 11.96 5.68 -8.71
CA MET A 272 13.02 4.73 -9.04
C MET A 272 13.45 3.94 -7.82
N LEU A 273 13.18 2.64 -7.83
CA LEU A 273 13.58 1.73 -6.74
C LEU A 273 14.83 0.95 -7.13
N TYR A 274 15.81 0.89 -6.25
CA TYR A 274 16.98 0.03 -6.43
C TYR A 274 16.70 -1.38 -5.88
N THR A 275 16.90 -2.39 -6.73
CA THR A 275 16.78 -3.80 -6.35
C THR A 275 18.16 -4.42 -6.15
N SER A 276 18.36 -5.16 -5.05
CA SER A 276 19.58 -5.92 -4.82
C SER A 276 19.56 -7.20 -5.66
N GLY A 277 20.44 -7.29 -6.65
CA GLY A 277 20.72 -8.56 -7.34
C GLY A 277 21.51 -9.50 -6.43
N THR A 278 21.38 -10.81 -6.62
CA THR A 278 22.09 -11.84 -5.82
C THR A 278 23.60 -11.80 -5.97
N THR A 279 24.12 -11.15 -7.01
CA THR A 279 25.54 -11.21 -7.40
C THR A 279 26.12 -9.91 -7.99
N SER A 280 25.32 -8.84 -8.15
CA SER A 280 25.76 -7.59 -8.79
C SER A 280 25.28 -6.34 -8.05
N LYS A 281 25.93 -5.19 -8.31
CA LYS A 281 25.49 -3.88 -7.81
C LYS A 281 23.99 -3.64 -8.05
N PRO A 282 23.29 -2.95 -7.13
CA PRO A 282 21.84 -2.72 -7.23
C PRO A 282 21.42 -2.09 -8.57
N LYS A 283 20.25 -2.46 -9.08
CA LYS A 283 19.72 -1.97 -10.36
C LYS A 283 18.53 -1.03 -10.12
N GLY A 284 18.55 0.14 -10.74
CA GLY A 284 17.41 1.07 -10.71
C GLY A 284 16.26 0.56 -11.57
N VAL A 285 15.04 0.50 -11.00
CA VAL A 285 13.80 0.16 -11.68
C VAL A 285 12.97 1.43 -11.82
N PRO A 286 13.00 2.11 -12.98
CA PRO A 286 12.19 3.30 -13.22
C PRO A 286 10.72 2.91 -13.38
N ARG A 287 9.85 3.66 -12.71
CA ARG A 287 8.40 3.48 -12.74
C ARG A 287 7.74 4.78 -13.18
N ARG A 288 6.86 4.72 -14.17
CA ARG A 288 6.11 5.88 -14.63
C ARG A 288 4.89 6.15 -13.74
N HIS A 289 4.38 7.38 -13.77
CA HIS A 289 3.15 7.75 -13.07
C HIS A 289 1.98 6.85 -13.44
N ARG A 290 1.78 6.54 -14.74
CA ARG A 290 0.73 5.62 -15.20
C ARG A 290 0.86 4.23 -14.58
N THR A 291 2.08 3.72 -14.50
CA THR A 291 2.38 2.37 -13.99
C THR A 291 2.13 2.29 -12.50
N GLU A 292 2.52 3.33 -11.75
CA GLU A 292 2.21 3.42 -10.31
C GLU A 292 0.73 3.60 -10.03
N ARG A 293 0.01 4.38 -10.84
CA ARG A 293 -1.43 4.53 -10.72
C ARG A 293 -2.17 3.22 -10.99
N ALA A 294 -1.85 2.54 -12.10
CA ALA A 294 -2.47 1.27 -12.46
C ALA A 294 -2.28 0.23 -11.36
N ALA A 295 -1.05 0.08 -10.88
CA ALA A 295 -0.73 -0.86 -9.81
C ALA A 295 -1.37 -0.48 -8.46
N ALA A 296 -1.54 0.82 -8.15
CA ALA A 296 -2.28 1.26 -6.95
C ALA A 296 -3.78 0.92 -7.03
N VAL A 297 -4.42 1.13 -8.18
CA VAL A 297 -5.81 0.73 -8.43
C VAL A 297 -5.95 -0.79 -8.35
N ALA A 298 -5.03 -1.53 -8.98
CA ALA A 298 -5.00 -2.98 -8.90
C ALA A 298 -4.88 -3.46 -7.45
N HIS A 299 -4.01 -2.84 -6.64
CA HIS A 299 -3.87 -3.17 -5.22
C HIS A 299 -5.17 -2.94 -4.43
N VAL A 300 -5.86 -1.81 -4.64
CA VAL A 300 -7.16 -1.53 -3.99
C VAL A 300 -8.17 -2.62 -4.36
N ALA A 301 -8.32 -2.94 -5.66
CA ALA A 301 -9.26 -3.95 -6.13
C ALA A 301 -8.91 -5.36 -5.61
N GLN A 302 -7.64 -5.73 -5.66
CA GLN A 302 -7.13 -7.03 -5.24
C GLN A 302 -7.22 -7.27 -3.72
N ASN A 303 -7.10 -6.22 -2.91
CA ASN A 303 -7.27 -6.29 -1.46
C ASN A 303 -8.68 -5.90 -1.01
N LEU A 304 -9.57 -5.60 -1.96
CA LEU A 304 -10.94 -5.16 -1.73
C LEU A 304 -11.05 -3.99 -0.75
N TYR A 305 -10.06 -3.08 -0.71
CA TYR A 305 -10.07 -1.99 0.28
C TYR A 305 -11.28 -1.08 0.08
N ALA A 306 -11.99 -0.81 1.18
CA ALA A 306 -13.13 0.08 1.19
C ALA A 306 -12.71 1.54 1.42
N TYR A 307 -13.63 2.46 1.12
CA TYR A 307 -13.47 3.88 1.41
C TYR A 307 -13.12 4.11 2.88
N LYS A 308 -12.19 5.04 3.15
CA LYS A 308 -11.74 5.45 4.50
C LYS A 308 -11.09 4.35 5.36
N GLU A 309 -10.65 3.25 4.76
CA GLU A 309 -9.85 2.26 5.47
C GLU A 309 -8.50 2.81 5.98
N ARG A 310 -7.93 2.14 6.98
CA ARG A 310 -6.77 2.59 7.73
C ARG A 310 -5.70 1.50 7.72
N THR A 311 -4.50 1.83 7.24
CA THR A 311 -3.35 0.92 7.22
C THR A 311 -2.27 1.37 8.20
N LEU A 312 -1.57 0.38 8.75
CA LEU A 312 -0.30 0.61 9.41
C LEU A 312 0.80 0.83 8.34
N GLY A 313 1.41 2.00 8.34
CA GLY A 313 2.49 2.45 7.47
C GLY A 313 3.85 1.87 7.86
N VAL A 314 3.94 0.55 7.98
CA VAL A 314 5.14 -0.19 8.41
C VAL A 314 5.95 -0.74 7.23
N MET A 315 5.30 -1.03 6.10
CA MET A 315 6.02 -1.47 4.90
C MET A 315 6.91 -0.34 4.40
N PRO A 316 8.23 -0.57 4.20
CA PRO A 316 9.15 0.53 3.97
C PRO A 316 8.85 1.31 2.69
N LEU A 317 8.83 2.65 2.77
CA LEU A 317 8.62 3.53 1.62
C LEU A 317 9.78 3.48 0.60
N TYR A 318 10.91 2.88 0.96
CA TYR A 318 12.00 2.53 0.03
C TYR A 318 11.80 1.19 -0.69
N HIS A 319 10.62 0.57 -0.55
CA HIS A 319 10.21 -0.61 -1.29
C HIS A 319 8.82 -0.43 -1.90
N THR A 320 8.55 -1.20 -2.96
CA THR A 320 7.29 -1.14 -3.73
C THR A 320 6.06 -1.23 -2.84
N MET A 321 6.04 -2.13 -1.86
CA MET A 321 4.86 -2.29 -1.00
C MET A 321 4.59 -1.09 -0.10
N GLY A 322 5.62 -0.41 0.42
CA GLY A 322 5.39 0.78 1.24
C GLY A 322 4.76 1.90 0.41
N VAL A 323 5.32 2.17 -0.77
CA VAL A 323 4.76 3.17 -1.70
C VAL A 323 3.36 2.76 -2.15
N ARG A 324 3.14 1.48 -2.47
CA ARG A 324 1.84 0.96 -2.89
C ARG A 324 0.78 1.14 -1.81
N SER A 325 1.10 0.85 -0.55
CA SER A 325 0.20 1.07 0.59
C SER A 325 -0.17 2.55 0.74
N LEU A 326 0.80 3.46 0.59
CA LEU A 326 0.57 4.91 0.65
C LEU A 326 -0.37 5.38 -0.47
N LEU A 327 -0.09 4.99 -1.72
CA LEU A 327 -0.88 5.39 -2.89
C LEU A 327 -2.30 4.82 -2.85
N ALA A 328 -2.44 3.54 -2.48
CA ALA A 328 -3.75 2.89 -2.42
C ALA A 328 -4.64 3.53 -1.36
N HIS A 329 -4.09 3.92 -0.20
CA HIS A 329 -4.86 4.59 0.83
C HIS A 329 -5.26 6.02 0.42
N ALA A 330 -4.42 6.72 -0.34
CA ALA A 330 -4.81 7.99 -0.94
C ALA A 330 -5.99 7.86 -1.93
N LEU A 331 -6.01 6.80 -2.75
CA LEU A 331 -7.08 6.57 -3.73
C LEU A 331 -8.46 6.31 -3.10
N ILE A 332 -8.49 5.75 -1.89
CA ILE A 332 -9.73 5.41 -1.17
C ILE A 332 -10.06 6.40 -0.05
N ASN A 333 -9.38 7.56 -0.01
CA ASN A 333 -9.48 8.54 1.06
C ASN A 333 -9.24 7.94 2.47
N GLY A 334 -8.37 6.93 2.51
CA GLY A 334 -7.98 6.19 3.70
C GLY A 334 -6.93 6.91 4.52
N THR A 335 -6.62 6.35 5.69
CA THR A 335 -5.59 6.87 6.60
C THR A 335 -4.33 6.01 6.56
N PHE A 336 -3.18 6.64 6.36
CA PHE A 336 -1.86 6.03 6.48
C PHE A 336 -1.27 6.37 7.87
N VAL A 337 -1.14 5.38 8.74
CA VAL A 337 -0.61 5.56 10.11
C VAL A 337 0.87 5.19 10.14
N CYS A 338 1.74 6.18 10.17
CA CYS A 338 3.19 6.02 10.11
C CYS A 338 3.73 5.17 11.27
N LEU A 339 4.62 4.23 10.94
CA LEU A 339 5.45 3.51 11.91
C LEU A 339 6.92 3.58 11.47
N PRO A 340 7.69 4.57 11.95
CA PRO A 340 9.05 4.84 11.46
C PRO A 340 10.01 3.66 11.66
N ARG A 341 9.89 2.99 12.81
CA ARG A 341 10.65 1.81 13.19
C ARG A 341 9.70 0.78 13.78
N PHE A 342 9.73 -0.43 13.24
CA PHE A 342 8.93 -1.52 13.78
C PHE A 342 9.41 -1.91 15.19
N SER A 343 8.45 -1.94 16.10
CA SER A 343 8.50 -2.71 17.33
C SER A 343 7.11 -3.32 17.50
N VAL A 344 7.03 -4.53 18.07
CA VAL A 344 5.74 -5.20 18.23
C VAL A 344 4.81 -4.41 19.16
N SER A 345 5.34 -3.90 20.28
CA SER A 345 4.57 -3.14 21.26
C SER A 345 3.99 -1.85 20.67
N THR A 346 4.77 -1.08 19.91
CA THR A 346 4.30 0.13 19.22
C THR A 346 3.31 -0.21 18.11
N ALA A 347 3.56 -1.26 17.33
CA ALA A 347 2.64 -1.70 16.27
C ALA A 347 1.27 -2.08 16.85
N LEU A 348 1.23 -2.90 17.92
CA LEU A 348 -0.01 -3.29 18.58
C LEU A 348 -0.75 -2.09 19.19
N ALA A 349 -0.02 -1.15 19.80
CA ALA A 349 -0.62 0.07 20.33
C ALA A 349 -1.25 0.95 19.23
N LEU A 350 -0.57 1.10 18.08
CA LEU A 350 -1.13 1.83 16.93
C LEU A 350 -2.31 1.11 16.32
N ILE A 351 -2.26 -0.23 16.19
CA ILE A 351 -3.38 -1.03 15.67
C ILE A 351 -4.65 -0.76 16.50
N GLU A 352 -4.51 -0.83 17.82
CA GLU A 352 -5.59 -0.64 18.77
C GLU A 352 -6.10 0.80 18.81
N ASN A 353 -5.20 1.76 19.04
CA ASN A 353 -5.56 3.18 19.25
C ASN A 353 -6.05 3.84 17.97
N GLU A 354 -5.41 3.54 16.84
CA GLU A 354 -5.79 4.10 15.54
C GLU A 354 -6.81 3.23 14.80
N ARG A 355 -7.29 2.14 15.41
CA ARG A 355 -8.32 1.25 14.82
C ARG A 355 -7.96 0.83 13.39
N ILE A 356 -6.73 0.34 13.20
CA ILE A 356 -6.23 -0.11 11.90
C ILE A 356 -7.17 -1.19 11.34
N THR A 357 -7.60 -1.05 10.10
CA THR A 357 -8.59 -1.93 9.46
C THR A 357 -7.96 -2.98 8.56
N ASN A 358 -6.79 -2.69 8.00
CA ASN A 358 -6.03 -3.62 7.19
C ASN A 358 -4.55 -3.61 7.58
N LEU A 359 -3.92 -4.79 7.49
CA LEU A 359 -2.50 -4.96 7.69
C LEU A 359 -1.89 -5.57 6.45
N TYR A 360 -0.82 -4.95 5.97
CA TYR A 360 0.03 -5.54 4.94
C TYR A 360 1.44 -5.67 5.49
N LEU A 361 1.88 -6.89 5.81
CA LEU A 361 3.18 -7.14 6.43
C LEU A 361 3.96 -8.23 5.71
N VAL A 362 5.28 -8.29 5.95
CA VAL A 362 6.05 -9.50 5.62
C VAL A 362 5.78 -10.59 6.67
N PRO A 363 5.90 -11.88 6.31
CA PRO A 363 5.67 -13.01 7.22
C PRO A 363 6.36 -12.90 8.59
N THR A 364 7.59 -12.39 8.63
CA THR A 364 8.34 -12.25 9.89
C THR A 364 7.70 -11.27 10.86
N LEU A 365 7.14 -10.17 10.38
CA LEU A 365 6.48 -9.19 11.25
C LEU A 365 5.17 -9.74 11.81
N TYR A 366 4.44 -10.53 11.01
CA TYR A 366 3.29 -11.28 11.52
C TYR A 366 3.71 -12.26 12.61
N HIS A 367 4.76 -13.05 12.37
CA HIS A 367 5.31 -13.99 13.34
C HIS A 367 5.68 -13.30 14.66
N ASP A 368 6.47 -12.23 14.59
CA ASP A 368 6.92 -11.49 15.76
C ASP A 368 5.73 -10.89 16.53
N MET A 369 4.71 -10.43 15.80
CA MET A 369 3.50 -9.85 16.39
C MET A 369 2.69 -10.88 17.17
N VAL A 370 2.36 -12.03 16.56
CA VAL A 370 1.46 -13.02 17.18
C VAL A 370 2.11 -13.86 18.27
N ASN A 371 3.45 -13.92 18.32
CA ASN A 371 4.19 -14.62 19.38
C ASN A 371 4.65 -13.68 20.51
N ASN A 372 4.32 -12.39 20.44
CA ASN A 372 4.65 -11.45 21.51
C ASN A 372 3.69 -11.59 22.70
N PRO A 373 4.17 -11.53 23.96
CA PRO A 373 3.33 -11.62 25.15
C PRO A 373 2.22 -10.58 25.24
N ASP A 374 2.41 -9.40 24.64
CA ASP A 374 1.43 -8.30 24.64
C ASP A 374 0.34 -8.46 23.56
N PHE A 375 0.42 -9.49 22.72
CA PHE A 375 -0.58 -9.77 21.70
C PHE A 375 -1.87 -10.30 22.32
N SER A 376 -3.00 -9.77 21.88
CA SER A 376 -4.30 -10.40 22.10
C SER A 376 -5.24 -10.12 20.91
N PRO A 377 -6.18 -11.04 20.59
CA PRO A 377 -7.19 -10.82 19.56
C PRO A 377 -7.99 -9.52 19.74
N ASP A 378 -8.25 -9.12 20.99
CA ASP A 378 -8.99 -7.89 21.31
C ASP A 378 -8.28 -6.62 20.82
N ARG A 379 -6.95 -6.57 20.90
CA ARG A 379 -6.14 -5.42 20.47
C ARG A 379 -6.13 -5.26 18.96
N VAL A 380 -6.29 -6.36 18.22
CA VAL A 380 -6.26 -6.37 16.75
C VAL A 380 -7.66 -6.50 16.11
N ARG A 381 -8.73 -6.48 16.90
CA ARG A 381 -10.12 -6.72 16.44
C ARG A 381 -10.61 -5.81 15.32
N SER A 382 -10.00 -4.63 15.15
CA SER A 382 -10.35 -3.70 14.07
C SER A 382 -9.82 -4.17 12.71
N VAL A 383 -8.78 -5.02 12.71
CA VAL A 383 -8.15 -5.53 11.50
C VAL A 383 -9.03 -6.60 10.88
N ARG A 384 -9.57 -6.31 9.69
CA ARG A 384 -10.46 -7.19 8.94
C ARG A 384 -9.76 -7.81 7.72
N LYS A 385 -8.63 -7.26 7.29
CA LYS A 385 -7.93 -7.68 6.07
C LYS A 385 -6.45 -7.84 6.33
N LEU A 386 -5.91 -8.98 5.91
CA LEU A 386 -4.49 -9.30 5.99
C LEU A 386 -3.92 -9.44 4.59
N GLY A 387 -2.71 -8.93 4.39
CA GLY A 387 -1.97 -9.05 3.14
C GLY A 387 -0.50 -9.31 3.41
N TYR A 388 0.13 -10.15 2.60
CA TYR A 388 1.57 -10.32 2.64
C TYR A 388 2.17 -10.49 1.24
N ALA A 389 3.46 -10.20 1.14
CA ALA A 389 4.26 -10.43 -0.06
C ALA A 389 5.75 -10.48 0.25
N GLY A 390 6.54 -10.83 -0.76
CA GLY A 390 7.99 -10.66 -0.77
C GLY A 390 8.78 -11.75 -0.05
N ALA A 391 8.10 -12.65 0.67
CA ALA A 391 8.64 -13.89 1.22
C ALA A 391 7.51 -14.93 1.35
N PRO A 392 7.82 -16.23 1.27
CA PRO A 392 6.83 -17.28 1.52
C PRO A 392 6.36 -17.23 2.98
N MET A 393 5.07 -17.45 3.18
CA MET A 393 4.47 -17.67 4.50
C MET A 393 4.42 -19.17 4.77
N THR A 394 4.77 -19.60 5.97
CA THR A 394 4.64 -20.99 6.36
C THR A 394 3.17 -21.34 6.62
N ASP A 395 2.78 -22.57 6.30
CA ASP A 395 1.43 -23.08 6.53
C ASP A 395 0.98 -22.92 8.00
N GLY A 396 1.90 -23.19 8.93
CA GLY A 396 1.66 -23.02 10.37
C GLY A 396 1.34 -21.58 10.76
N LEU A 397 2.07 -20.61 10.21
CA LEU A 397 1.82 -19.20 10.49
C LEU A 397 0.54 -18.71 9.81
N THR A 398 0.27 -19.12 8.56
CA THR A 398 -1.00 -18.83 7.87
C THR A 398 -2.20 -19.30 8.69
N ALA A 399 -2.19 -20.55 9.16
CA ALA A 399 -3.28 -21.10 9.98
C ALA A 399 -3.38 -20.42 11.36
N GLN A 400 -2.26 -20.00 11.93
CA GLN A 400 -2.25 -19.22 13.18
C GLN A 400 -2.89 -17.84 12.99
N LEU A 401 -2.53 -17.13 11.92
CA LEU A 401 -3.07 -15.80 11.60
C LEU A 401 -4.57 -15.85 11.30
N ASP A 402 -5.01 -16.83 10.52
CA ASP A 402 -6.43 -17.03 10.20
C ASP A 402 -7.28 -17.22 11.48
N ARG A 403 -6.80 -18.05 12.42
CA ARG A 403 -7.47 -18.25 13.71
C ARG A 403 -7.45 -17.03 14.63
N LEU A 404 -6.32 -16.30 14.68
CA LEU A 404 -6.14 -15.20 15.64
C LEU A 404 -6.80 -13.89 15.20
N PHE A 405 -6.78 -13.60 13.89
CA PHE A 405 -7.37 -12.37 13.33
C PHE A 405 -8.79 -12.58 12.82
N GLN A 406 -9.17 -13.80 12.40
CA GLN A 406 -10.44 -14.11 11.75
C GLN A 406 -10.79 -13.10 10.64
N PRO A 407 -9.89 -12.89 9.67
CA PRO A 407 -10.05 -11.82 8.69
C PRO A 407 -11.19 -12.12 7.70
N ASP A 408 -11.85 -11.05 7.23
CA ASP A 408 -12.77 -11.12 6.10
C ASP A 408 -12.03 -11.43 4.78
N LEU A 409 -10.74 -11.08 4.71
CA LEU A 409 -9.87 -11.32 3.55
C LEU A 409 -8.42 -11.56 3.99
N PHE A 410 -7.81 -12.64 3.48
CA PHE A 410 -6.39 -12.93 3.72
C PHE A 410 -5.67 -13.19 2.40
N VAL A 411 -4.86 -12.21 1.99
CA VAL A 411 -4.26 -12.15 0.65
C VAL A 411 -2.76 -12.49 0.66
N ASN A 412 -2.34 -13.34 -0.27
CA ASN A 412 -0.95 -13.51 -0.69
C ASN A 412 -0.74 -12.80 -2.03
N HIS A 413 0.22 -11.88 -2.12
CA HIS A 413 0.70 -11.41 -3.43
C HIS A 413 2.10 -11.92 -3.71
N TYR A 414 2.31 -12.37 -4.93
CA TYR A 414 3.62 -12.64 -5.50
C TYR A 414 3.91 -11.66 -6.63
N GLY A 415 5.12 -11.12 -6.64
CA GLY A 415 5.45 -9.97 -7.47
C GLY A 415 6.87 -9.46 -7.25
N SER A 416 7.25 -8.44 -8.02
CA SER A 416 8.57 -7.81 -7.94
C SER A 416 8.47 -6.28 -8.12
N SER A 417 9.59 -5.57 -7.96
CA SER A 417 9.61 -4.12 -8.25
C SER A 417 9.38 -3.80 -9.72
N GLU A 418 9.71 -4.73 -10.61
CA GLU A 418 9.58 -4.61 -12.05
C GLU A 418 8.12 -4.63 -12.52
N VAL A 419 7.23 -5.45 -11.95
CA VAL A 419 5.84 -5.61 -12.45
C VAL A 419 4.77 -5.44 -11.35
N TYR A 420 5.19 -5.24 -10.09
CA TYR A 420 4.36 -5.18 -8.87
C TYR A 420 3.67 -6.49 -8.51
N THR A 421 2.69 -6.98 -9.26
CA THR A 421 2.00 -8.24 -8.92
C THR A 421 2.03 -9.15 -10.13
N PHE A 422 2.57 -10.36 -10.00
CA PHE A 422 2.46 -11.43 -10.98
C PHE A 422 1.20 -12.26 -10.71
N SER A 423 0.99 -12.65 -9.46
CA SER A 423 -0.13 -13.46 -9.02
C SER A 423 -0.64 -13.08 -7.64
N ILE A 424 -1.88 -13.48 -7.38
CA ILE A 424 -2.59 -13.22 -6.13
C ILE A 424 -3.43 -14.43 -5.71
N ASP A 425 -3.38 -14.74 -4.41
CA ASP A 425 -4.34 -15.59 -3.73
C ASP A 425 -5.13 -14.76 -2.73
N GLN A 426 -6.42 -14.53 -2.97
CA GLN A 426 -7.30 -13.81 -2.05
C GLN A 426 -7.79 -14.67 -0.87
N SER A 427 -7.42 -15.96 -0.84
CA SER A 427 -7.76 -16.89 0.22
C SER A 427 -6.51 -17.70 0.61
N ALA A 428 -5.48 -17.00 1.08
CA ALA A 428 -4.17 -17.59 1.40
C ALA A 428 -4.25 -18.78 2.38
N ALA A 429 -5.23 -18.79 3.28
CA ALA A 429 -5.46 -19.88 4.23
C ALA A 429 -6.11 -21.12 3.61
N ARG A 430 -6.83 -21.00 2.48
CA ARG A 430 -7.49 -22.12 1.79
C ARG A 430 -6.48 -23.09 1.21
N LYS A 431 -5.39 -22.56 0.65
CA LYS A 431 -4.37 -23.34 -0.07
C LYS A 431 -2.97 -22.84 0.31
N PRO A 432 -2.48 -23.17 1.51
CA PRO A 432 -1.15 -22.75 1.94
C PRO A 432 -0.06 -23.08 0.92
N GLY A 433 0.89 -22.16 0.73
CA GLY A 433 1.95 -22.26 -0.28
C GLY A 433 1.56 -21.79 -1.69
N SER A 434 0.26 -21.66 -1.99
CA SER A 434 -0.23 -21.07 -3.23
C SER A 434 0.02 -19.57 -3.26
N ALA A 435 0.56 -19.09 -4.38
CA ALA A 435 0.59 -17.69 -4.78
C ALA A 435 -0.63 -17.30 -5.65
N GLY A 436 -1.58 -18.23 -5.80
CA GLY A 436 -2.85 -18.05 -6.48
C GLY A 436 -2.71 -17.89 -7.98
N ARG A 437 -3.49 -16.99 -8.59
CA ARG A 437 -3.60 -16.88 -10.05
C ARG A 437 -3.08 -15.54 -10.54
N ALA A 438 -2.92 -15.39 -11.85
CA ALA A 438 -2.52 -14.13 -12.46
C ALA A 438 -3.26 -12.94 -11.85
N GLY A 439 -2.49 -11.92 -11.44
CA GLY A 439 -3.04 -10.69 -10.90
C GLY A 439 -3.82 -9.89 -11.95
N LEU A 440 -4.44 -8.79 -11.51
CA LEU A 440 -5.00 -7.83 -12.46
C LEU A 440 -3.92 -7.34 -13.43
N ASN A 441 -4.32 -7.11 -14.68
CA ASN A 441 -3.45 -6.65 -15.76
C ASN A 441 -2.25 -7.55 -16.09
N GLN A 442 -2.25 -8.81 -15.66
CA GLN A 442 -1.14 -9.73 -15.88
C GLN A 442 -1.49 -10.99 -16.65
N ILE A 443 -0.48 -11.48 -17.37
CA ILE A 443 -0.42 -12.84 -17.89
C ILE A 443 0.91 -13.41 -17.42
N ILE A 444 0.85 -14.57 -16.79
CA ILE A 444 2.02 -15.31 -16.28
C ILE A 444 2.10 -16.68 -16.95
N ARG A 445 3.32 -17.20 -17.09
CA ARG A 445 3.60 -18.55 -17.57
C ARG A 445 4.66 -19.20 -16.67
N VAL A 446 4.69 -20.53 -16.71
CA VAL A 446 5.81 -21.33 -16.23
C VAL A 446 6.40 -22.03 -17.45
N ILE A 447 7.65 -21.71 -17.78
CA ILE A 447 8.40 -22.35 -18.87
C ILE A 447 9.37 -23.37 -18.29
N ARG A 448 9.70 -24.41 -19.05
CA ARG A 448 10.69 -25.42 -18.61
C ARG A 448 12.03 -24.74 -18.29
N LEU A 449 12.76 -25.24 -17.29
CA LEU A 449 13.98 -24.61 -16.79
C LEU A 449 15.09 -24.49 -17.83
N ASP A 450 15.12 -25.39 -18.82
CA ASP A 450 16.07 -25.44 -19.93
C ASP A 450 15.54 -24.79 -21.22
N ALA A 451 14.37 -24.14 -21.16
CA ALA A 451 13.75 -23.53 -22.32
C ALA A 451 14.52 -22.30 -22.82
N GLU A 452 14.85 -22.30 -24.11
CA GLU A 452 15.41 -21.14 -24.80
C GLU A 452 14.31 -20.18 -25.30
N ASP A 453 13.07 -20.66 -25.45
CA ASP A 453 11.91 -19.89 -25.90
C ASP A 453 10.84 -19.73 -24.80
N VAL A 454 9.93 -18.77 -24.97
CA VAL A 454 8.88 -18.43 -23.99
C VAL A 454 7.59 -19.26 -24.14
N ASP A 455 7.53 -20.16 -25.12
CA ASP A 455 6.36 -20.98 -25.46
C ASP A 455 6.54 -22.46 -25.05
N SER A 456 7.74 -22.85 -24.64
CA SER A 456 8.10 -24.12 -24.02
C SER A 456 7.54 -24.24 -22.59
N LEU A 457 6.21 -24.27 -22.48
CA LEU A 457 5.47 -24.34 -21.21
C LEU A 457 5.78 -25.64 -20.44
N ALA A 458 5.90 -25.52 -19.12
CA ALA A 458 5.92 -26.66 -18.21
C ALA A 458 4.49 -27.23 -18.05
N ALA A 459 4.36 -28.55 -17.92
CA ALA A 459 3.10 -29.19 -17.60
C ALA A 459 2.64 -28.85 -16.16
N PRO A 460 1.37 -29.07 -15.80
CA PRO A 460 0.93 -28.95 -14.41
C PRO A 460 1.79 -29.83 -13.48
N ARG A 461 2.21 -29.26 -12.35
CA ARG A 461 3.16 -29.80 -11.36
C ARG A 461 4.58 -30.05 -11.87
N GLU A 462 4.89 -29.65 -13.09
CA GLU A 462 6.27 -29.62 -13.59
C GLU A 462 6.93 -28.30 -13.17
N GLU A 463 8.08 -28.43 -12.53
CA GLU A 463 8.90 -27.30 -12.10
C GLU A 463 9.42 -26.52 -13.31
N GLY A 464 9.27 -25.20 -13.28
CA GLY A 464 9.77 -24.33 -14.33
C GLY A 464 10.13 -22.94 -13.84
N GLN A 465 10.59 -22.10 -14.76
CA GLN A 465 10.84 -20.69 -14.50
C GLN A 465 9.55 -19.89 -14.72
N ILE A 466 9.23 -19.01 -13.77
CA ILE A 466 8.09 -18.12 -13.87
C ILE A 466 8.47 -16.93 -14.75
N ILE A 467 7.60 -16.60 -15.71
CA ILE A 467 7.74 -15.42 -16.57
C ILE A 467 6.45 -14.60 -16.59
N ALA A 468 6.57 -13.28 -16.73
CA ALA A 468 5.44 -12.35 -16.73
C ALA A 468 5.43 -11.46 -17.98
N LEU A 469 4.25 -11.21 -18.55
CA LEU A 469 4.12 -10.41 -19.77
C LEU A 469 4.35 -8.92 -19.49
N LEU A 470 5.23 -8.27 -20.27
CA LEU A 470 5.55 -6.84 -20.11
C LEU A 470 4.51 -5.88 -20.68
N GLN A 471 3.51 -6.38 -21.40
CA GLN A 471 2.46 -5.55 -21.98
C GLN A 471 1.42 -5.08 -20.93
N GLY A 472 1.42 -5.68 -19.72
CA GLY A 472 0.53 -5.25 -18.64
C GLY A 472 0.83 -3.82 -18.18
N ASP A 473 -0.21 -3.06 -17.82
CA ASP A 473 -0.13 -1.65 -17.39
C ASP A 473 0.80 -1.41 -16.19
N GLU A 474 1.14 -2.49 -15.47
CA GLU A 474 1.93 -2.48 -14.24
C GLU A 474 3.39 -2.85 -14.48
N ALA A 475 3.79 -3.22 -15.69
CA ALA A 475 5.15 -3.61 -16.02
C ALA A 475 6.10 -2.41 -16.16
N PHE A 476 7.37 -2.61 -15.78
CA PHE A 476 8.46 -1.69 -16.10
C PHE A 476 8.88 -1.82 -17.57
N GLU A 477 9.65 -0.84 -18.04
CA GLU A 477 10.07 -0.76 -19.45
C GLU A 477 11.57 -1.13 -19.64
N GLY A 478 12.23 -1.57 -18.57
CA GLY A 478 13.66 -1.88 -18.54
C GLY A 478 14.38 -1.24 -17.35
N TYR A 479 15.59 -1.71 -17.09
CA TYR A 479 16.43 -1.22 -16.00
C TYR A 479 17.15 0.08 -16.37
N TRP A 480 17.25 0.98 -15.39
CA TRP A 480 17.95 2.25 -15.57
C TRP A 480 19.42 2.03 -15.90
N ARG A 481 19.84 2.48 -17.09
CA ARG A 481 21.24 2.42 -17.57
C ARG A 481 21.87 1.02 -17.53
N ARG A 482 21.05 -0.04 -17.65
CA ARG A 482 21.51 -1.44 -17.56
C ARG A 482 20.99 -2.31 -18.71
N PRO A 483 21.36 -2.00 -19.97
CA PRO A 483 20.96 -2.82 -21.12
C PRO A 483 21.51 -4.26 -21.06
N ASP A 484 22.56 -4.49 -20.28
CA ASP A 484 23.07 -5.83 -19.96
C ASP A 484 22.10 -6.64 -19.09
N ALA A 485 21.46 -5.99 -18.11
CA ALA A 485 20.45 -6.62 -17.28
C ALA A 485 19.16 -6.87 -18.08
N ASP A 486 18.78 -5.92 -18.93
CA ASP A 486 17.61 -6.05 -19.82
C ASP A 486 17.77 -7.25 -20.75
N ARG A 487 18.92 -7.42 -21.43
CA ARG A 487 19.17 -8.57 -22.30
C ARG A 487 19.06 -9.92 -21.58
N LYS A 488 19.33 -9.96 -20.27
CA LYS A 488 19.23 -11.19 -19.47
C LYS A 488 17.79 -11.44 -19.00
N ALA A 489 17.09 -10.39 -18.62
CA ALA A 489 15.80 -10.48 -17.94
C ALA A 489 14.59 -10.32 -18.88
N LEU A 490 14.78 -9.78 -20.09
CA LEU A 490 13.70 -9.53 -21.05
C LEU A 490 13.89 -10.40 -22.29
N ARG A 491 12.85 -11.14 -22.66
CA ARG A 491 12.85 -12.02 -23.84
C ARG A 491 11.48 -11.98 -24.49
N ASP A 492 11.41 -11.61 -25.78
CA ASP A 492 10.19 -11.66 -26.59
C ASP A 492 8.94 -11.02 -25.95
N GLY A 493 9.12 -9.89 -25.24
CA GLY A 493 8.03 -9.19 -24.53
C GLY A 493 7.68 -9.76 -23.15
N TRP A 494 8.45 -10.73 -22.65
CA TRP A 494 8.31 -11.32 -21.32
C TRP A 494 9.47 -10.92 -20.40
N TYR A 495 9.15 -10.74 -19.13
CA TYR A 495 10.09 -10.63 -18.03
C TYR A 495 10.34 -12.00 -17.41
N LEU A 496 11.59 -12.44 -17.47
CA LEU A 496 12.10 -13.62 -16.78
C LEU A 496 12.36 -13.24 -15.33
N THR A 497 11.51 -13.71 -14.41
CA THR A 497 11.57 -13.27 -13.00
C THR A 497 12.81 -13.78 -12.27
N GLY A 498 13.38 -14.90 -12.77
CA GLY A 498 14.44 -15.65 -12.09
C GLY A 498 13.94 -16.52 -10.94
N ASP A 499 12.63 -16.54 -10.70
CA ASP A 499 11.96 -17.39 -9.73
C ASP A 499 11.48 -18.68 -10.40
N THR A 500 11.38 -19.74 -9.61
CA THR A 500 10.89 -21.04 -10.03
C THR A 500 9.55 -21.36 -9.38
N GLY A 501 8.78 -22.20 -10.05
CA GLY A 501 7.49 -22.65 -9.56
C GLY A 501 6.79 -23.57 -10.56
N PHE A 502 5.55 -23.91 -10.23
CA PHE A 502 4.69 -24.71 -11.09
C PHE A 502 3.24 -24.27 -10.92
N PHE A 503 2.43 -24.49 -11.96
CA PHE A 503 0.98 -24.46 -11.83
C PHE A 503 0.49 -25.83 -11.41
N ASP A 504 -0.53 -25.90 -10.57
CA ASP A 504 -1.24 -27.16 -10.33
C ASP A 504 -2.39 -27.37 -11.32
N GLU A 505 -3.17 -28.44 -11.11
CA GLU A 505 -4.30 -28.79 -11.98
C GLU A 505 -5.44 -27.78 -11.95
N GLU A 506 -5.54 -26.95 -10.90
CA GLU A 506 -6.56 -25.90 -10.76
C GLU A 506 -6.10 -24.57 -11.39
N GLY A 507 -4.82 -24.47 -11.78
CA GLY A 507 -4.19 -23.28 -12.33
C GLY A 507 -3.67 -22.31 -11.26
N ASP A 508 -3.53 -22.76 -10.01
CA ASP A 508 -2.90 -21.97 -8.95
C ASP A 508 -1.37 -22.14 -9.01
N LEU A 509 -0.65 -21.03 -8.92
CA LEU A 509 0.80 -20.96 -8.97
C LEU A 509 1.40 -21.27 -7.60
N PHE A 510 2.41 -22.14 -7.56
CA PHE A 510 3.25 -22.38 -6.39
C PHE A 510 4.66 -21.88 -6.66
N VAL A 511 5.15 -20.97 -5.83
CA VAL A 511 6.51 -20.41 -5.95
C VAL A 511 7.44 -21.20 -5.05
N THR A 512 8.43 -21.85 -5.65
CA THR A 512 9.31 -22.81 -4.98
C THR A 512 10.68 -22.21 -4.64
N GLY A 513 11.03 -21.07 -5.20
CA GLY A 513 12.27 -20.38 -4.88
C GLY A 513 12.84 -19.61 -6.06
N ARG A 514 14.17 -19.52 -6.11
CA ARG A 514 14.91 -18.90 -7.20
C ARG A 514 15.68 -19.96 -7.95
N VAL A 515 15.85 -19.76 -9.26
CA VAL A 515 16.67 -20.64 -10.11
C VAL A 515 18.06 -20.82 -9.50
N ASP A 516 18.65 -19.73 -8.98
CA ASP A 516 19.97 -19.72 -8.36
C ASP A 516 20.02 -20.46 -7.00
N ASP A 517 18.89 -20.56 -6.29
CA ASP A 517 18.79 -21.13 -4.93
C ASP A 517 18.38 -22.62 -4.94
N MET A 518 18.04 -23.19 -6.09
CA MET A 518 17.63 -24.59 -6.22
C MET A 518 18.73 -25.54 -5.75
N ILE A 519 18.37 -26.48 -4.86
CA ILE A 519 19.32 -27.47 -4.35
C ILE A 519 19.33 -28.65 -5.32
N ILE A 520 20.37 -28.74 -6.13
CA ILE A 520 20.62 -29.91 -6.98
C ILE A 520 21.36 -30.94 -6.12
N THR A 521 20.66 -32.00 -5.70
CA THR A 521 21.21 -33.07 -4.86
C THR A 521 21.03 -34.41 -5.57
N GLY A 522 22.13 -35.12 -5.85
CA GLY A 522 22.08 -36.42 -6.54
C GLY A 522 21.46 -36.39 -7.94
N GLY A 523 21.44 -35.23 -8.60
CA GLY A 523 20.78 -35.04 -9.91
C GLY A 523 19.31 -34.61 -9.83
N GLU A 524 18.74 -34.49 -8.65
CA GLU A 524 17.35 -34.07 -8.42
C GLU A 524 17.28 -32.62 -7.93
N ASN A 525 16.26 -31.89 -8.39
CA ASN A 525 15.98 -30.52 -7.93
C ASN A 525 15.14 -30.54 -6.65
N VAL A 526 15.64 -29.90 -5.60
CA VAL A 526 14.95 -29.75 -4.32
C VAL A 526 14.77 -28.27 -4.02
N SER A 527 13.50 -27.87 -3.89
CA SER A 527 13.11 -26.54 -3.41
C SER A 527 13.36 -26.44 -1.91
N PRO A 528 14.13 -25.43 -1.45
CA PRO A 528 14.26 -25.15 -0.02
C PRO A 528 12.92 -24.87 0.67
N VAL A 529 12.02 -24.14 -0.01
CA VAL A 529 10.75 -23.66 0.57
C VAL A 529 9.82 -24.81 0.90
N GLU A 530 9.74 -25.83 0.05
CA GLU A 530 8.92 -27.02 0.30
C GLU A 530 9.35 -27.75 1.60
N VAL A 531 10.66 -27.88 1.79
CA VAL A 531 11.24 -28.53 2.97
C VAL A 531 11.05 -27.67 4.22
N GLU A 532 11.21 -26.35 4.09
CA GLU A 532 10.94 -25.36 5.14
C GLU A 532 9.47 -25.44 5.59
N SER A 533 8.51 -25.45 4.65
CA SER A 533 7.07 -25.56 4.96
C SER A 533 6.76 -26.84 5.73
N CYS A 534 7.27 -27.99 5.27
CA CYS A 534 7.11 -29.27 5.96
C CYS A 534 7.61 -29.21 7.42
N LEU A 535 8.84 -28.74 7.63
CA LEU A 535 9.47 -28.68 8.96
C LEU A 535 8.80 -27.66 9.88
N SER A 536 8.30 -26.56 9.33
CA SER A 536 7.62 -25.50 10.10
C SER A 536 6.35 -25.98 10.83
N LEU A 537 5.74 -27.09 10.39
CA LEU A 537 4.57 -27.70 11.01
C LEU A 537 4.89 -28.47 12.30
N HIS A 538 6.16 -28.73 12.59
CA HIS A 538 6.55 -29.44 13.81
C HIS A 538 6.48 -28.51 15.04
N ARG A 539 5.72 -28.89 16.07
CA ARG A 539 5.41 -28.04 17.25
C ARG A 539 6.60 -27.43 18.00
N LEU A 540 7.78 -28.03 17.89
CA LEU A 540 9.00 -27.59 18.57
C LEU A 540 9.93 -26.73 17.67
N VAL A 541 9.57 -26.56 16.40
CA VAL A 541 10.29 -25.69 15.46
C VAL A 541 9.79 -24.26 15.64
N ASP A 542 10.72 -23.31 15.80
CA ASP A 542 10.40 -21.89 15.87
C ASP A 542 10.59 -21.24 14.51
N GLU A 543 11.79 -21.37 13.95
CA GLU A 543 12.12 -20.94 12.59
C GLU A 543 12.93 -22.01 11.88
N VAL A 544 12.81 -22.06 10.55
CA VAL A 544 13.56 -22.98 9.70
C VAL A 544 14.02 -22.30 8.42
N ALA A 545 15.25 -22.60 8.00
CA ALA A 545 15.79 -22.26 6.70
C ALA A 545 16.51 -23.47 6.11
N VAL A 546 16.34 -23.73 4.83
CA VAL A 546 16.96 -24.86 4.14
C VAL A 546 17.91 -24.35 3.06
N VAL A 547 19.09 -24.97 2.98
CA VAL A 547 20.10 -24.68 1.96
C VAL A 547 20.78 -25.97 1.52
N GLY A 548 21.36 -25.94 0.32
CA GLY A 548 22.23 -27.02 -0.16
C GLY A 548 23.67 -26.73 0.20
N LEU A 549 24.26 -27.51 1.10
CA LEU A 549 25.68 -27.41 1.43
C LEU A 549 26.51 -28.36 0.56
N PRO A 550 27.75 -28.03 0.20
CA PRO A 550 28.61 -28.92 -0.58
C PRO A 550 28.74 -30.32 0.05
N ASP A 551 28.62 -31.37 -0.76
CA ASP A 551 28.74 -32.76 -0.34
C ASP A 551 29.41 -33.60 -1.44
N GLU A 552 30.39 -34.44 -1.07
CA GLU A 552 31.19 -35.22 -2.02
C GLU A 552 30.38 -36.26 -2.80
N ARG A 553 29.30 -36.79 -2.22
CA ARG A 553 28.48 -37.85 -2.82
C ARG A 553 27.31 -37.29 -3.62
N TRP A 554 26.69 -36.23 -3.12
CA TRP A 554 25.44 -35.70 -3.66
C TRP A 554 25.62 -34.40 -4.45
N GLY A 555 26.85 -33.86 -4.49
CA GLY A 555 27.14 -32.51 -4.99
C GLY A 555 26.73 -31.45 -3.98
N LYS A 556 25.43 -31.42 -3.64
CA LYS A 556 24.90 -30.70 -2.47
C LYS A 556 24.08 -31.64 -1.60
N VAL A 557 24.20 -31.51 -0.28
CA VAL A 557 23.32 -32.15 0.71
C VAL A 557 22.28 -31.15 1.19
N VAL A 558 21.02 -31.58 1.26
CA VAL A 558 19.92 -30.76 1.81
C VAL A 558 20.11 -30.62 3.32
N THR A 559 20.38 -29.40 3.77
CA THR A 559 20.65 -29.07 5.18
C THR A 559 19.58 -28.11 5.69
N ALA A 560 18.93 -28.48 6.79
CA ALA A 560 17.96 -27.64 7.49
C ALA A 560 18.64 -26.96 8.69
N PHE A 561 18.51 -25.64 8.77
CA PHE A 561 18.91 -24.79 9.88
C PHE A 561 17.68 -24.44 10.71
N ILE A 562 17.68 -24.74 12.00
CA ILE A 562 16.49 -24.67 12.85
C ILE A 562 16.77 -23.82 14.09
N ARG A 563 15.93 -22.82 14.34
CA ARG A 563 15.77 -22.24 15.68
C ARG A 563 14.72 -23.06 16.42
N ARG A 564 15.07 -23.60 17.59
CA ARG A 564 14.19 -24.46 18.37
C ARG A 564 13.36 -23.63 19.35
N ARG A 565 12.09 -24.00 19.53
CA ARG A 565 11.26 -23.51 20.66
C ARG A 565 11.68 -24.18 21.97
N ASP A 566 12.15 -25.42 21.86
CA ASP A 566 12.49 -26.27 22.99
C ASP A 566 13.80 -27.05 22.70
N PRO A 567 14.78 -27.03 23.62
CA PRO A 567 16.04 -27.76 23.46
C PRO A 567 15.91 -29.29 23.32
N SER A 568 14.75 -29.87 23.68
CA SER A 568 14.45 -31.30 23.52
C SER A 568 14.23 -31.73 22.08
N LEU A 569 14.04 -30.80 21.14
CA LEU A 569 13.91 -31.13 19.72
C LEU A 569 15.23 -31.69 19.18
N THR A 570 15.20 -32.95 18.71
CA THR A 570 16.35 -33.65 18.12
C THR A 570 16.23 -33.79 16.59
N PRO A 571 17.35 -34.01 15.87
CA PRO A 571 17.33 -34.27 14.44
C PRO A 571 16.45 -35.48 14.05
N GLU A 572 16.43 -36.53 14.87
CA GLU A 572 15.65 -37.73 14.62
C GLU A 572 14.15 -37.45 14.64
N MET A 573 13.69 -36.57 15.54
CA MET A 573 12.29 -36.13 15.58
C MET A 573 11.89 -35.37 14.30
N LEU A 574 12.80 -34.55 13.77
CA LEU A 574 12.57 -33.81 12.52
C LEU A 574 12.60 -34.73 11.29
N ASP A 575 13.50 -35.71 11.25
CA ASP A 575 13.54 -36.71 10.18
C ASP A 575 12.27 -37.58 10.18
N GLU A 576 11.81 -38.02 11.36
CA GLU A 576 10.54 -38.75 11.52
C GLU A 576 9.33 -37.89 11.11
N HIS A 577 9.32 -36.59 11.43
CA HIS A 577 8.29 -35.67 10.96
C HIS A 577 8.24 -35.60 9.43
N CYS A 578 9.41 -35.46 8.77
CA CYS A 578 9.49 -35.45 7.31
C CYS A 578 9.10 -36.78 6.65
N LYS A 579 9.28 -37.93 7.32
CA LYS A 579 8.82 -39.24 6.78
C LYS A 579 7.29 -39.33 6.73
N HIS A 580 6.62 -38.71 7.69
CA HIS A 580 5.17 -38.78 7.84
C HIS A 580 4.43 -37.60 7.19
N SER A 581 5.14 -36.62 6.62
CA SER A 581 4.55 -35.42 6.03
C SER A 581 4.13 -35.55 4.56
N GLY A 582 4.48 -36.67 3.90
CA GLY A 582 4.29 -36.86 2.46
C GLY A 582 5.40 -36.27 1.58
N LEU A 583 6.44 -35.68 2.18
CA LEU A 583 7.61 -35.17 1.46
C LEU A 583 8.40 -36.33 0.83
N ALA A 584 8.70 -36.22 -0.48
CA ALA A 584 9.44 -37.27 -1.18
C ALA A 584 10.82 -37.51 -0.56
N ASN A 585 11.24 -38.79 -0.47
CA ASN A 585 12.41 -39.20 0.31
C ASN A 585 13.72 -38.46 -0.07
N PHE A 586 13.90 -38.13 -1.35
CA PHE A 586 15.08 -37.41 -1.84
C PHE A 586 15.09 -35.92 -1.48
N ARG A 587 13.93 -35.33 -1.17
CA ARG A 587 13.78 -33.93 -0.75
C ARG A 587 14.02 -33.71 0.73
N ARG A 588 14.01 -34.78 1.54
CA ARG A 588 14.18 -34.70 3.00
C ARG A 588 15.59 -34.22 3.36
N PRO A 589 15.76 -33.36 4.37
CA PRO A 589 17.08 -33.00 4.85
C PRO A 589 17.86 -34.23 5.29
N ARG A 590 19.16 -34.22 5.01
CA ARG A 590 20.11 -35.23 5.51
C ARG A 590 20.99 -34.68 6.62
N SER A 591 20.94 -33.37 6.83
CA SER A 591 21.64 -32.68 7.89
C SER A 591 20.70 -31.67 8.55
N TYR A 592 20.80 -31.58 9.87
CA TYR A 592 20.02 -30.67 10.71
C TYR A 592 20.98 -29.91 11.61
N VAL A 593 20.94 -28.58 11.54
CA VAL A 593 21.82 -27.69 12.30
C VAL A 593 20.95 -26.80 13.17
N PHE A 594 21.11 -26.89 14.49
CA PHE A 594 20.42 -25.99 15.41
C PHE A 594 21.19 -24.68 15.55
N VAL A 595 20.49 -23.56 15.40
CA VAL A 595 21.07 -22.21 15.42
C VAL A 595 20.36 -21.31 16.41
N ARG A 596 21.09 -20.32 16.93
CA ARG A 596 20.51 -19.30 17.81
C ARG A 596 19.50 -18.42 17.07
N GLU A 597 19.81 -18.07 15.83
CA GLU A 597 18.98 -17.19 14.99
C GLU A 597 19.22 -17.49 13.51
N ILE A 598 18.19 -17.27 12.69
CA ILE A 598 18.26 -17.41 11.23
C ILE A 598 18.66 -16.05 10.63
N PRO A 599 19.74 -15.96 9.81
CA PRO A 599 20.20 -14.69 9.23
C PRO A 599 19.16 -14.04 8.31
N ARG A 600 18.87 -12.75 8.53
CA ARG A 600 17.88 -11.98 7.76
C ARG A 600 18.42 -10.61 7.33
N SER A 601 17.88 -10.11 6.22
CA SER A 601 18.09 -8.75 5.74
C SER A 601 17.35 -7.72 6.63
N PRO A 602 17.65 -6.42 6.52
CA PRO A 602 16.94 -5.36 7.25
C PRO A 602 15.42 -5.31 7.02
N VAL A 603 14.92 -6.00 5.99
CA VAL A 603 13.48 -6.08 5.65
C VAL A 603 12.88 -7.47 5.93
N GLY A 604 13.55 -8.28 6.76
CA GLY A 604 13.06 -9.57 7.24
C GLY A 604 13.27 -10.76 6.28
N LYS A 605 13.77 -10.53 5.06
CA LYS A 605 14.05 -11.62 4.10
C LYS A 605 15.23 -12.49 4.56
N LEU A 606 15.07 -13.81 4.51
CA LEU A 606 16.11 -14.81 4.78
C LEU A 606 17.36 -14.60 3.90
N LEU A 607 18.55 -14.64 4.50
CA LEU A 607 19.84 -14.55 3.80
C LEU A 607 20.53 -15.91 3.71
N ARG A 608 20.08 -16.77 2.78
CA ARG A 608 20.63 -18.13 2.57
C ARG A 608 22.15 -18.15 2.35
N ARG A 609 22.69 -17.12 1.70
CA ARG A 609 24.14 -16.97 1.49
C ARG A 609 24.96 -16.99 2.78
N CYS A 610 24.45 -16.39 3.86
CA CYS A 610 25.13 -16.37 5.15
C CYS A 610 25.18 -17.79 5.73
N LEU A 611 24.09 -18.56 5.60
CA LEU A 611 24.06 -19.97 6.00
C LEU A 611 25.05 -20.82 5.20
N VAL A 612 25.10 -20.64 3.87
CA VAL A 612 26.03 -21.35 2.98
C VAL A 612 27.49 -20.97 3.27
N ALA A 613 27.76 -19.71 3.60
CA ALA A 613 29.10 -19.20 3.93
C ALA A 613 29.58 -19.57 5.34
N GLY A 614 28.74 -20.20 6.17
CA GLY A 614 29.07 -20.49 7.57
C GLY A 614 28.91 -19.31 8.53
N GLU A 615 28.27 -18.23 8.09
CA GLU A 615 27.99 -17.02 8.87
C GLU A 615 26.71 -17.19 9.72
N TYR A 616 26.74 -18.14 10.64
CA TYR A 616 25.66 -18.39 11.61
C TYR A 616 26.21 -18.78 12.98
N GLU A 617 25.42 -18.58 14.03
CA GLU A 617 25.77 -19.01 15.38
C GLU A 617 25.06 -20.33 15.72
N PRO A 618 25.79 -21.45 15.84
CA PRO A 618 25.21 -22.71 16.31
C PRO A 618 24.62 -22.55 17.71
N GLU A 619 23.51 -23.24 17.96
CA GLU A 619 22.96 -23.33 19.30
C GLU A 619 23.93 -24.14 20.17
N LYS A 620 24.48 -23.50 21.22
CA LYS A 620 25.30 -24.20 22.20
C LYS A 620 24.40 -25.06 23.07
N LEU A 621 24.39 -26.37 22.85
CA LEU A 621 23.82 -27.30 23.81
C LEU A 621 24.56 -27.10 25.16
N PRO A 622 23.84 -27.05 26.30
CA PRO A 622 24.52 -27.09 27.58
C PRO A 622 25.37 -28.35 27.61
N THR A 623 26.69 -28.17 27.70
CA THR A 623 27.61 -29.27 28.02
C THR A 623 27.14 -29.84 29.33
N ASN A 624 26.62 -31.07 29.31
CA ASN A 624 26.37 -31.85 30.52
C ASN A 624 27.64 -31.81 31.37
N ALA A 625 27.54 -31.21 32.56
CA ALA A 625 28.52 -31.35 33.62
C ALA A 625 28.38 -32.71 34.29
#